data_AF-A0A9X0P0J6-F1
#
_entry.id   AF-A0A9X0P0J6-F1
#
_cell.length_a   1.000
_cell.length_b   1.000
_cell.length_c   1.000
_cell.angle_alpha   90.00
_cell.angle_beta   90.00
_cell.angle_gamma   90.00
#
_symmetry.space_group_name_H-M   'P 1'
#
loop_
_entity.id
_entity.type
_entity.pdbx_description
1 polymer ?
#
loop_
_entity_poly.entity_id
_entity_poly.type
_entity_poly.pdbx_seq_one_letter_code
_entity_poly.pdbx_strand_id
1 'polypeptide(L)'
;MSSRLLLWPLAGVGVLLGGCQWIPGTKANKIADAQEVASQLLIDPTSAIFRNVAAFEVVDANGNPATAVCGEINGKNRNGAYAGYTRFIASPELVEAVIEQEPMYSGEEVTRMVQQCTRDAERPYYSAAARDLVLMQCQQSKDAAEEQLALAGFELDWAASCVEEGGGNYLPQLVTTPSEAAEPEGSRPAE
;
A
#
# COMPACT_ATOMS: atom_id res chain seq x y z
N MET A 1 -5.84 -11.44 -77.74
CA MET A 1 -5.34 -11.70 -76.38
C MET A 1 -5.05 -10.34 -75.75
N SER A 2 -5.97 -9.84 -74.91
CA SER A 2 -5.81 -8.55 -74.21
C SER A 2 -6.09 -8.81 -72.74
N SER A 3 -5.00 -8.95 -71.96
CA SER A 3 -5.05 -9.23 -70.52
C SER A 3 -5.51 -7.99 -69.76
N ARG A 4 -6.66 -8.12 -69.11
CA ARG A 4 -7.15 -7.18 -68.10
C ARG A 4 -6.38 -7.44 -66.80
N LEU A 5 -5.43 -6.57 -66.46
CA LEU A 5 -4.85 -6.50 -65.12
C LEU A 5 -5.84 -5.76 -64.21
N LEU A 6 -6.62 -6.53 -63.46
CA LEU A 6 -7.41 -6.07 -62.33
C LEU A 6 -6.46 -5.71 -61.18
N LEU A 7 -6.19 -4.42 -60.98
CA LEU A 7 -5.65 -3.90 -59.73
C LEU A 7 -6.77 -3.92 -58.67
N TRP A 8 -6.67 -4.83 -57.72
CA TRP A 8 -7.42 -4.75 -56.45
C TRP A 8 -6.68 -3.84 -55.47
N PRO A 9 -7.36 -2.95 -54.73
CA PRO A 9 -6.74 -2.16 -53.68
C PRO A 9 -6.60 -3.03 -52.43
N LEU A 10 -5.40 -3.51 -52.13
CA LEU A 10 -5.07 -4.03 -50.80
C LEU A 10 -4.79 -2.84 -49.88
N ALA A 11 -5.85 -2.16 -49.45
CA ALA A 11 -5.81 -1.18 -48.37
C ALA A 11 -6.76 -1.65 -47.27
N GLY A 12 -6.21 -1.89 -46.06
CA GLY A 12 -7.01 -1.91 -44.85
C GLY A 12 -7.11 -3.22 -44.09
N VAL A 13 -5.98 -3.78 -43.62
CA VAL A 13 -5.97 -4.64 -42.43
C VAL A 13 -4.68 -4.35 -41.65
N GLY A 14 -4.68 -3.30 -40.85
CA GLY A 14 -3.48 -2.83 -40.14
C GLY A 14 -3.73 -2.21 -38.78
N VAL A 15 -4.84 -2.55 -38.10
CA VAL A 15 -5.18 -2.01 -36.77
C VAL A 15 -5.80 -3.10 -35.91
N LEU A 16 -5.01 -3.99 -35.30
CA LEU A 16 -5.56 -4.97 -34.34
C LEU A 16 -4.69 -5.35 -33.14
N LEU A 17 -3.47 -4.81 -32.96
CA LEU A 17 -2.55 -5.33 -31.92
C LEU A 17 -2.26 -4.41 -30.72
N GLY A 18 -2.81 -3.18 -30.68
CA GLY A 18 -2.51 -2.22 -29.60
C GLY A 18 -3.58 -2.06 -28.52
N GLY A 19 -4.68 -2.82 -28.58
CA GLY A 19 -5.92 -2.42 -27.92
C GLY A 19 -6.36 -3.15 -26.67
N CYS A 20 -5.76 -4.27 -26.29
CA CYS A 20 -6.35 -5.07 -25.21
C CYS A 20 -6.25 -4.43 -23.82
N GLN A 21 -5.41 -3.40 -23.64
CA GLN A 21 -5.23 -2.71 -22.36
C GLN A 21 -6.36 -1.72 -22.01
N TRP A 22 -7.14 -1.26 -22.99
CA TRP A 22 -8.23 -0.31 -22.76
C TRP A 22 -9.57 -1.00 -22.48
N ILE A 23 -9.63 -2.33 -22.52
CA ILE A 23 -10.86 -3.09 -22.27
C ILE A 23 -11.06 -3.18 -20.75
N PRO A 24 -12.12 -2.57 -20.20
CA PRO A 24 -12.38 -2.58 -18.76
C PRO A 24 -12.50 -4.00 -18.22
N GLY A 25 -11.92 -4.26 -17.06
CA GLY A 25 -12.03 -5.54 -16.34
C GLY A 25 -11.04 -6.62 -16.78
N THR A 26 -10.16 -6.35 -17.74
CA THR A 26 -9.04 -7.25 -18.05
C THR A 26 -7.89 -7.07 -17.05
N LYS A 27 -7.05 -8.11 -16.85
CA LYS A 27 -5.83 -8.01 -16.04
C LYS A 27 -4.92 -6.86 -16.50
N ALA A 28 -4.82 -6.66 -17.82
CA ALA A 28 -4.02 -5.60 -18.42
C ALA A 28 -4.57 -4.20 -18.07
N ASN A 29 -5.89 -4.01 -18.16
CA ASN A 29 -6.53 -2.76 -17.75
C ASN A 29 -6.35 -2.51 -16.25
N LYS A 30 -6.55 -3.53 -15.39
CA LYS A 30 -6.35 -3.40 -13.94
C LYS A 30 -4.92 -2.98 -13.58
N ILE A 31 -3.92 -3.53 -14.26
CA ILE A 31 -2.52 -3.13 -14.10
C ILE A 31 -2.31 -1.68 -14.54
N ALA A 32 -2.89 -1.26 -15.67
CA ALA A 32 -2.76 0.12 -16.16
C ALA A 32 -3.39 1.13 -15.17
N ASP A 33 -4.59 0.85 -14.69
CA ASP A 33 -5.28 1.70 -13.72
C ASP A 33 -4.51 1.76 -12.39
N ALA A 34 -3.95 0.64 -11.93
CA ALA A 34 -3.11 0.60 -10.72
C ALA A 34 -1.84 1.45 -10.88
N GLN A 35 -1.20 1.38 -12.04
CA GLN A 35 -0.04 2.22 -12.35
C GLN A 35 -0.42 3.70 -12.39
N GLU A 36 -1.59 4.05 -12.94
CA GLU A 36 -2.09 5.42 -12.95
C GLU A 36 -2.25 5.95 -11.52
N VAL A 37 -2.96 5.22 -10.66
CA VAL A 37 -3.20 5.64 -9.27
C VAL A 37 -1.88 5.72 -8.48
N ALA A 38 -1.01 4.72 -8.62
CA ALA A 38 0.30 4.73 -7.95
C ALA A 38 1.20 5.88 -8.42
N SER A 39 1.13 6.26 -9.70
CA SER A 39 1.92 7.38 -10.23
C SER A 39 1.55 8.72 -9.62
N GLN A 40 0.27 8.91 -9.22
CA GLN A 40 -0.20 10.15 -8.60
C GLN A 40 0.42 10.41 -7.23
N LEU A 41 1.02 9.38 -6.61
CA LEU A 41 1.73 9.49 -5.33
C LEU A 41 3.17 10.02 -5.49
N LEU A 42 3.68 10.09 -6.72
CA LEU A 42 5.01 10.62 -7.00
C LEU A 42 4.99 12.16 -7.10
N ILE A 43 6.13 12.79 -6.83
CA ILE A 43 6.32 14.25 -7.00
C ILE A 43 6.05 14.69 -8.45
N ASP A 44 6.50 13.89 -9.41
CA ASP A 44 6.19 14.04 -10.83
C ASP A 44 5.54 12.75 -11.33
N PRO A 45 4.20 12.70 -11.44
CA PRO A 45 3.47 11.50 -11.88
C PRO A 45 3.91 11.00 -13.25
N THR A 46 4.32 11.90 -14.15
CA THR A 46 4.75 11.54 -15.50
C THR A 46 6.13 10.90 -15.55
N SER A 47 6.88 10.96 -14.45
CA SER A 47 8.20 10.35 -14.34
C SER A 47 8.18 8.87 -13.95
N ALA A 48 7.01 8.31 -13.67
CA ALA A 48 6.85 6.96 -13.14
C ALA A 48 7.47 5.90 -14.07
N ILE A 49 8.31 5.04 -13.49
CA ILE A 49 8.83 3.84 -14.14
C ILE A 49 8.45 2.65 -13.27
N PHE A 50 7.79 1.66 -13.89
CA PHE A 50 7.31 0.47 -13.22
C PHE A 50 8.13 -0.76 -13.63
N ARG A 51 8.31 -1.69 -12.69
CA ARG A 51 8.85 -3.03 -12.96
C ARG A 51 8.22 -4.05 -12.01
N ASN A 52 8.37 -5.34 -12.34
CA ASN A 52 7.90 -6.46 -11.52
C ASN A 52 6.41 -6.31 -11.12
N VAL A 53 5.57 -5.85 -12.06
CA VAL A 53 4.15 -5.59 -11.80
C VAL A 53 3.32 -6.84 -12.06
N ALA A 54 2.55 -7.24 -11.07
CA ALA A 54 1.66 -8.39 -11.12
C ALA A 54 0.28 -8.05 -10.55
N ALA A 55 -0.76 -8.64 -11.14
CA ALA A 55 -2.11 -8.63 -10.55
C ALA A 55 -2.39 -9.99 -9.92
N PHE A 56 -3.05 -9.96 -8.76
CA PHE A 56 -3.37 -11.11 -7.93
C PHE A 56 -4.81 -11.02 -7.43
N GLU A 57 -5.40 -12.18 -7.14
CA GLU A 57 -6.76 -12.26 -6.64
C GLU A 57 -6.79 -12.08 -5.13
N VAL A 58 -7.72 -11.26 -4.65
CA VAL A 58 -8.01 -11.05 -3.23
C VAL A 58 -9.51 -11.13 -3.01
N VAL A 59 -9.90 -11.11 -1.74
CA VAL A 59 -11.31 -10.99 -1.34
C VAL A 59 -11.52 -9.57 -0.83
N ASP A 60 -12.50 -8.86 -1.38
CA ASP A 60 -12.85 -7.51 -0.92
C ASP A 60 -13.50 -7.54 0.48
N ALA A 61 -13.76 -6.36 1.06
CA ALA A 61 -14.40 -6.25 2.37
C ALA A 61 -15.82 -6.87 2.43
N ASN A 62 -16.46 -7.10 1.27
CA ASN A 62 -17.79 -7.67 1.14
C ASN A 62 -17.76 -9.19 0.87
N GLY A 63 -16.59 -9.81 0.79
CA GLY A 63 -16.44 -11.24 0.49
C GLY A 63 -16.43 -11.58 -1.00
N ASN A 64 -16.35 -10.60 -1.91
CA ASN A 64 -16.32 -10.85 -3.35
C ASN A 64 -14.90 -11.03 -3.86
N PRO A 65 -14.69 -11.86 -4.90
CA PRO A 65 -13.41 -11.93 -5.57
C PRO A 65 -13.09 -10.58 -6.23
N ALA A 66 -11.90 -10.08 -5.97
CA ALA A 66 -11.40 -8.83 -6.50
C ALA A 66 -9.93 -8.98 -6.93
N THR A 67 -9.40 -8.01 -7.66
CA THR A 67 -8.03 -8.07 -8.19
C THR A 67 -7.23 -6.88 -7.70
N ALA A 68 -6.24 -7.13 -6.85
CA ALA A 68 -5.25 -6.14 -6.47
C ALA A 68 -4.03 -6.24 -7.40
N VAL A 69 -3.19 -5.20 -7.37
CA VAL A 69 -1.98 -5.12 -8.18
C VAL A 69 -0.83 -4.67 -7.30
N CYS A 70 0.35 -5.23 -7.52
CA CYS A 70 1.56 -4.76 -6.86
C CYS A 70 2.74 -4.78 -7.81
N GLY A 71 3.79 -4.09 -7.43
CA GLY A 71 5.06 -4.09 -8.13
C GLY A 71 6.00 -3.05 -7.56
N GLU A 72 6.98 -2.65 -8.36
CA GLU A 72 7.93 -1.61 -7.96
C GLU A 72 7.76 -0.38 -8.85
N ILE A 73 7.84 0.79 -8.23
CA ILE A 73 7.73 2.10 -8.87
C ILE A 73 8.98 2.93 -8.55
N ASN A 74 9.45 3.69 -9.53
CA ASN A 74 10.50 4.69 -9.38
C ASN A 74 10.02 6.01 -9.96
N GLY A 75 10.44 7.12 -9.36
CA GLY A 75 10.07 8.46 -9.75
C GLY A 75 11.21 9.44 -9.54
N LYS A 76 11.10 10.61 -10.16
CA LYS A 76 12.04 11.71 -9.93
C LYS A 76 11.78 12.37 -8.58
N ASN A 77 12.85 12.67 -7.85
CA ASN A 77 12.81 13.51 -6.67
C ASN A 77 12.73 15.01 -7.03
N ARG A 78 12.72 15.89 -6.03
CA ARG A 78 12.68 17.36 -6.22
C ARG A 78 13.84 17.92 -7.04
N ASN A 79 14.94 17.18 -7.16
CA ASN A 79 16.12 17.59 -7.92
C ASN A 79 16.11 17.02 -9.35
N GLY A 80 15.04 16.32 -9.75
CA GLY A 80 14.87 15.74 -11.08
C GLY A 80 15.62 14.41 -11.31
N ALA A 81 16.23 13.83 -10.26
CA ALA A 81 16.93 12.55 -10.33
C ALA A 81 16.03 11.40 -9.87
N TYR A 82 16.19 10.22 -10.47
CA TYR A 82 15.50 9.01 -10.01
C TYR A 82 16.05 8.56 -8.65
N ALA A 83 15.14 8.34 -7.70
CA ALA A 83 15.51 8.04 -6.30
C ALA A 83 15.78 6.55 -6.05
N GLY A 84 15.29 5.67 -6.91
CA GLY A 84 15.34 4.23 -6.71
C GLY A 84 13.95 3.61 -6.80
N TYR A 85 13.90 2.29 -6.99
CA TYR A 85 12.64 1.57 -6.99
C TYR A 85 12.18 1.32 -5.56
N THR A 86 10.91 1.58 -5.30
CA THR A 86 10.20 1.28 -4.05
C THR A 86 8.95 0.46 -4.37
N ARG A 87 8.49 -0.35 -3.42
CA ARG A 87 7.35 -1.24 -3.62
C ARG A 87 6.03 -0.48 -3.56
N PHE A 88 5.03 -0.93 -4.30
CA PHE A 88 3.67 -0.41 -4.20
C PHE A 88 2.61 -1.52 -4.27
N ILE A 89 1.47 -1.28 -3.64
CA ILE A 89 0.27 -2.12 -3.71
C ILE A 89 -0.92 -1.20 -4.04
N ALA A 90 -1.72 -1.56 -5.03
CA ALA A 90 -2.96 -0.87 -5.40
C ALA A 90 -4.17 -1.70 -4.97
N SER A 91 -5.16 -1.02 -4.38
CA SER A 91 -6.37 -1.66 -3.88
C SER A 91 -7.20 -2.27 -5.02
N PRO A 92 -8.09 -3.23 -4.72
CA PRO A 92 -8.89 -3.88 -5.77
C PRO A 92 -9.89 -2.96 -6.47
N GLU A 93 -10.41 -1.95 -5.74
CA GLU A 93 -11.24 -0.92 -6.35
C GLU A 93 -10.44 0.07 -7.19
N LEU A 94 -9.10 0.04 -7.11
CA LEU A 94 -8.19 0.94 -7.81
C LEU A 94 -8.51 2.41 -7.52
N VAL A 95 -8.93 2.68 -6.29
CA VAL A 95 -9.14 4.05 -5.79
C VAL A 95 -7.92 4.55 -5.04
N GLU A 96 -7.13 3.63 -4.49
CA GLU A 96 -5.98 3.93 -3.66
C GLU A 96 -4.81 3.02 -4.01
N ALA A 97 -3.61 3.57 -3.90
CA ALA A 97 -2.37 2.81 -3.87
C ALA A 97 -1.56 3.23 -2.64
N VAL A 98 -0.75 2.31 -2.15
CA VAL A 98 0.19 2.53 -1.06
C VAL A 98 1.57 2.26 -1.60
N ILE A 99 2.48 3.22 -1.44
CA ILE A 99 3.91 3.04 -1.68
C ILE A 99 4.55 2.74 -0.33
N GLU A 100 5.47 1.78 -0.32
CA GLU A 100 6.32 1.47 0.82
C GLU A 100 6.94 2.74 1.39
N GLN A 101 6.70 2.99 2.67
CA GLN A 101 7.28 4.12 3.37
C GLN A 101 8.49 3.66 4.17
N GLU A 102 9.59 4.40 4.05
CA GLU A 102 10.71 4.24 4.97
C GLU A 102 10.32 4.87 6.31
N PRO A 103 10.34 4.10 7.41
CA PRO A 103 9.90 4.63 8.69
C PRO A 103 10.91 5.65 9.22
N MET A 104 10.44 6.70 9.88
CA MET A 104 11.33 7.71 10.47
C MET A 104 12.27 7.12 11.55
N TYR A 105 11.80 6.11 12.27
CA TYR A 105 12.53 5.43 13.34
C TYR A 105 12.64 3.95 13.05
N SER A 106 13.77 3.33 13.40
CA SER A 106 13.89 1.87 13.40
C SER A 106 13.01 1.22 14.47
N GLY A 107 12.64 -0.05 14.29
CA GLY A 107 11.85 -0.79 15.29
C GLY A 107 12.52 -0.86 16.67
N GLU A 108 13.85 -0.85 16.73
CA GLU A 108 14.60 -0.77 18.00
C GLU A 108 14.44 0.60 18.67
N GLU A 109 14.51 1.69 17.90
CA GLU A 109 14.29 3.04 18.40
C GLU A 109 12.86 3.23 18.90
N VAL A 110 11.87 2.75 18.16
CA VAL A 110 10.46 2.79 18.58
C VAL A 110 10.28 2.01 19.89
N THR A 111 10.86 0.82 20.01
CA THR A 111 10.82 0.05 21.25
C THR A 111 11.42 0.82 22.42
N ARG A 112 12.54 1.52 22.20
CA ARG A 112 13.21 2.34 23.21
C ARG A 112 12.34 3.54 23.61
N MET A 113 11.67 4.18 22.65
CA MET A 113 10.77 5.31 22.90
C MET A 113 9.55 4.86 23.72
N VAL A 114 8.92 3.74 23.37
CA VAL A 114 7.78 3.19 24.12
C VAL A 114 8.20 2.83 25.55
N GLN A 115 9.33 2.14 25.72
CA GLN A 115 9.85 1.82 27.06
C GLN A 115 10.18 3.08 27.87
N GLN A 116 10.68 4.13 27.23
CA GLN A 116 10.91 5.41 27.89
C GLN A 116 9.61 6.05 28.36
N CYS A 117 8.59 6.10 27.48
CA CYS A 117 7.26 6.57 27.85
C CYS A 117 6.68 5.80 29.06
N THR A 118 6.73 4.46 29.05
CA THR A 118 6.24 3.65 30.17
C THR A 118 6.94 3.99 31.48
N ARG A 119 8.28 4.13 31.47
CA ARG A 119 9.05 4.49 32.67
C ARG A 119 8.74 5.90 33.17
N ASP A 120 8.55 6.85 32.25
CA ASP A 120 8.27 8.24 32.63
C ASP A 120 6.81 8.41 33.09
N ALA A 121 5.88 7.61 32.56
CA ALA A 121 4.47 7.58 32.99
C ALA A 121 4.31 7.18 34.46
N GLU A 122 5.19 6.33 34.99
CA GLU A 122 5.18 5.87 36.38
C GLU A 122 5.78 6.90 37.37
N ARG A 123 6.41 7.96 36.88
CA ARG A 123 7.08 8.94 37.74
C ARG A 123 6.10 9.99 38.29
N PRO A 124 6.27 10.43 39.55
CA PRO A 124 5.54 11.57 40.06
C PRO A 124 6.00 12.85 39.36
N TYR A 125 5.04 13.63 38.86
CA TYR A 125 5.30 14.90 38.19
C TYR A 125 5.28 16.07 39.18
N TYR A 126 6.33 16.90 39.15
CA TYR A 126 6.43 18.07 40.03
C TYR A 126 5.69 19.31 39.51
N SER A 127 5.28 19.32 38.24
CA SER A 127 4.52 20.42 37.63
C SER A 127 3.66 19.94 36.45
N ALA A 128 2.65 20.73 36.08
CA ALA A 128 1.84 20.46 34.88
C ALA A 128 2.70 20.44 33.59
N ALA A 129 3.65 21.37 33.45
CA ALA A 129 4.54 21.42 32.29
C ALA A 129 5.40 20.16 32.13
N ALA A 130 5.88 19.59 33.25
CA ALA A 130 6.63 18.34 33.23
C ALA A 130 5.77 17.15 32.76
N ARG A 131 4.50 17.12 33.19
CA ARG A 131 3.53 16.11 32.74
C ARG A 131 3.25 16.26 31.25
N ASP A 132 3.02 17.48 30.77
CA ASP A 132 2.68 17.73 29.37
C ASP A 132 3.84 17.36 28.43
N LEU A 133 5.09 17.60 28.85
CA LEU A 133 6.28 17.15 28.11
C LEU A 133 6.31 15.63 27.94
N VAL A 134 6.03 14.88 29.01
CA VAL A 134 6.01 13.41 28.94
C VAL A 134 4.84 12.93 28.08
N LEU A 135 3.68 13.56 28.16
CA LEU A 135 2.54 13.23 27.29
C LEU A 135 2.88 13.44 25.80
N MET A 136 3.56 14.53 25.44
CA MET A 136 4.03 14.74 24.07
C MET A 136 5.02 13.67 23.61
N GLN A 137 5.97 13.27 24.47
CA GLN A 137 6.93 12.20 24.17
C GLN A 137 6.24 10.84 24.00
N CYS A 138 5.29 10.54 24.88
CA CYS A 138 4.46 9.34 24.80
C CYS A 138 3.64 9.31 23.51
N GLN A 139 3.04 10.44 23.11
CA GLN A 139 2.32 10.55 21.86
C GLN A 139 3.25 10.27 20.67
N GLN A 140 4.43 10.88 20.64
CA GLN A 140 5.43 10.62 19.59
C GLN A 140 5.81 9.13 19.51
N SER A 141 5.97 8.45 20.65
CA SER A 141 6.26 7.01 20.67
C SER A 141 5.11 6.15 20.14
N LYS A 142 3.86 6.58 20.38
CA LYS A 142 2.66 5.92 19.87
C LYS A 142 2.58 6.08 18.36
N ASP A 143 2.76 7.29 17.85
CA ASP A 143 2.69 7.58 16.41
C ASP A 143 3.76 6.76 15.65
N ALA A 144 4.98 6.69 16.18
CA ALA A 144 6.05 5.89 15.60
C ALA A 144 5.77 4.37 15.66
N ALA A 145 5.07 3.89 16.69
CA ALA A 145 4.65 2.50 16.79
C ALA A 145 3.55 2.15 15.79
N GLU A 146 2.59 3.06 15.57
CA GLU A 146 1.55 2.92 14.54
C GLU A 146 2.16 2.87 13.13
N GLU A 147 3.15 3.72 12.85
CA GLU A 147 3.91 3.68 11.58
C GLU A 147 4.63 2.34 11.36
N GLN A 148 5.29 1.81 12.39
CA GLN A 148 5.93 0.49 12.34
C GLN A 148 4.94 -0.65 12.10
N LEU A 149 3.75 -0.58 12.70
CA LEU A 149 2.69 -1.55 12.46
C LEU A 149 2.14 -1.46 11.03
N ALA A 150 2.00 -0.26 10.49
CA ALA A 150 1.58 -0.05 9.10
C ALA A 150 2.60 -0.63 8.12
N LEU A 151 3.89 -0.43 8.37
CA LEU A 151 4.96 -1.04 7.57
C LEU A 151 4.91 -2.57 7.67
N ALA A 152 4.75 -3.13 8.87
CA ALA A 152 4.62 -4.58 9.06
C ALA A 152 3.40 -5.15 8.32
N GLY A 153 2.27 -4.42 8.29
CA GLY A 153 1.10 -4.78 7.50
C GLY A 153 1.40 -4.81 6.00
N PHE A 154 2.05 -3.76 5.50
CA PHE A 154 2.50 -3.69 4.10
C PHE A 154 3.42 -4.86 3.73
N GLU A 155 4.38 -5.21 4.59
CA GLU A 155 5.28 -6.34 4.36
C GLU A 155 4.54 -7.67 4.26
N LEU A 156 3.55 -7.89 5.12
CA LEU A 156 2.73 -9.10 5.08
C LEU A 156 1.91 -9.18 3.80
N ASP A 157 1.26 -8.07 3.40
CA ASP A 157 0.47 -8.01 2.18
C ASP A 157 1.33 -8.20 0.93
N TRP A 158 2.52 -7.58 0.91
CA TRP A 158 3.50 -7.74 -0.14
C TRP A 158 4.01 -9.19 -0.22
N ALA A 159 4.39 -9.78 0.90
CA ALA A 159 4.90 -11.15 0.95
C ALA A 159 3.83 -12.17 0.51
N ALA A 160 2.57 -11.96 0.87
CA ALA A 160 1.47 -12.83 0.49
C ALA A 160 1.14 -12.74 -1.01
N SER A 161 1.41 -11.59 -1.64
CA SER A 161 0.82 -11.25 -2.94
C SER A 161 1.83 -11.09 -4.08
N CYS A 162 3.06 -10.69 -3.77
CA CYS A 162 3.99 -10.08 -4.74
C CYS A 162 5.34 -10.80 -4.86
N VAL A 163 5.57 -11.82 -4.05
CA VAL A 163 6.77 -12.67 -4.17
C VAL A 163 6.49 -13.72 -5.23
N GLU A 164 6.96 -13.48 -6.46
CA GLU A 164 7.10 -14.55 -7.43
C GLU A 164 8.19 -15.51 -6.94
N GLU A 165 7.78 -16.64 -6.37
CA GLU A 165 8.31 -17.99 -6.62
C GLU A 165 7.39 -19.02 -5.92
N GLY A 166 6.41 -19.55 -6.66
CA GLY A 166 5.78 -20.84 -6.35
C GLY A 166 4.78 -20.87 -5.18
N GLY A 167 3.51 -20.63 -5.51
CA GLY A 167 2.35 -21.34 -4.94
C GLY A 167 2.15 -21.33 -3.42
N GLY A 168 1.18 -20.56 -2.96
CA GLY A 168 0.59 -20.78 -1.65
C GLY A 168 -0.63 -19.91 -1.44
N ASN A 169 -1.81 -20.53 -1.39
CA ASN A 169 -3.01 -19.92 -0.85
C ASN A 169 -2.73 -19.48 0.60
N TYR A 170 -2.39 -18.21 0.79
CA TYR A 170 -2.49 -17.56 2.08
C TYR A 170 -3.34 -16.31 1.90
N LEU A 171 -4.60 -16.42 2.33
CA LEU A 171 -5.41 -15.25 2.62
C LEU A 171 -4.83 -14.63 3.91
N PRO A 172 -4.21 -13.44 3.88
CA PRO A 172 -4.02 -12.69 5.11
C PRO A 172 -5.43 -12.33 5.60
N GLN A 173 -5.81 -12.86 6.77
CA GLN A 173 -6.97 -12.34 7.48
C GLN A 173 -6.65 -10.88 7.77
N LEU A 174 -7.42 -9.98 7.16
CA LEU A 174 -7.50 -8.58 7.55
C LEU A 174 -7.48 -8.52 9.07
N VAL A 175 -6.40 -7.97 9.63
CA VAL A 175 -6.31 -7.67 11.06
C VAL A 175 -7.37 -6.63 11.32
N THR A 176 -8.57 -7.08 11.69
CA THR A 176 -9.54 -6.22 12.33
C THR A 176 -8.89 -5.81 13.64
N THR A 177 -8.55 -4.53 13.74
CA THR A 177 -8.24 -3.89 15.01
C THR A 177 -9.33 -4.29 16.01
N PRO A 178 -9.01 -4.79 17.22
CA PRO A 178 -10.01 -4.95 18.25
C PRO A 178 -10.42 -3.56 18.73
N SER A 179 -11.41 -2.96 18.08
CA SER A 179 -12.29 -1.96 18.69
C SER A 179 -13.28 -2.72 19.54
N GLU A 180 -12.96 -2.87 20.81
CA GLU A 180 -13.77 -2.46 21.95
C GLU A 180 -13.20 -3.17 23.18
N ALA A 181 -12.54 -2.39 24.03
CA ALA A 181 -12.20 -2.83 25.37
C ALA A 181 -13.50 -3.23 26.09
N ALA A 182 -13.54 -4.45 26.61
CA ALA A 182 -14.55 -4.89 27.53
C ALA A 182 -14.61 -3.93 28.73
N GLU A 183 -15.79 -3.36 28.97
CA GLU A 183 -16.09 -2.64 30.20
C GLU A 183 -16.03 -3.63 31.38
N PRO A 184 -15.32 -3.33 32.48
CA PRO A 184 -15.36 -4.18 33.66
C PRO A 184 -16.69 -4.02 34.40
N GLU A 185 -17.42 -5.13 34.54
CA GLU A 185 -18.48 -5.28 35.54
C GLU A 185 -17.92 -5.00 36.94
N GLY A 186 -18.55 -4.09 37.68
CA GLY A 186 -18.46 -4.11 39.14
C GLY A 186 -18.62 -2.77 39.85
N SER A 187 -19.83 -2.49 40.32
CA SER A 187 -19.98 -1.74 41.58
C SER A 187 -21.28 -2.14 42.30
N ARG A 188 -21.13 -2.99 43.32
CA ARG A 188 -22.05 -3.06 44.46
C ARG A 188 -22.08 -1.70 45.16
N PRO A 189 -23.21 -1.30 45.74
CA PRO A 189 -23.21 -0.59 47.00
C PRO A 189 -23.57 -1.55 48.14
N ALA A 190 -22.91 -1.33 49.27
CA ALA A 190 -23.36 -1.75 50.58
C ALA A 190 -24.45 -0.77 51.04
N GLU A 191 -25.55 -1.30 51.56
CA GLU A 191 -26.21 -0.96 52.84
C GLU A 191 -27.42 -1.88 53.05
#